data_AF-A0A7W7FS42-F1
#
_entry.id   AF-A0A7W7FS42-F1
#
_cell.length_a   1.000
_cell.length_b   1.000
_cell.length_c   1.000
_cell.angle_alpha   90.00
_cell.angle_beta   90.00
_cell.angle_gamma   90.00
#
_symmetry.space_group_name_H-M   'P 1'
#
loop_
_entity.id
_entity.type
_entity.pdbx_description
1 polymer ?
#
loop_
_entity_poly.entity_id
_entity_poly.type
_entity_poly.pdbx_seq_one_letter_code
_entity_poly.pdbx_strand_id
1 'polypeptide(L)'
;MTNATDAVRVLRVWQTPTNPVAYRCPQGHGVLGLFSDREADTGLILACAACSHRVPVDAATVDRAAAAADTPPTMAFGAEEIPAGHGSWRGQLDNGLVRTHGWLLVGNRPVSSGLLSAIGGFLVSLGFLAGNALWPVLTTALGYGLWKLTVVRLRPASRVRNHSLITARELVEGDFVRRYGQIGPVARVESATPWTDGLIAVHFTGGGQARWEPTRQVWVAELLD
;
A
#
# COMPACT_ATOMS: atom_id res chain seq x y z
N MET A 1 -4.41 20.71 -23.05
CA MET A 1 -4.64 19.27 -22.83
C MET A 1 -3.74 18.85 -21.70
N THR A 2 -4.31 18.61 -20.51
CA THR A 2 -3.62 18.05 -19.36
C THR A 2 -3.03 16.69 -19.76
N ASN A 3 -1.74 16.46 -19.52
CA ASN A 3 -1.13 15.16 -19.82
C ASN A 3 -1.86 14.09 -18.98
N ALA A 4 -2.09 12.89 -19.52
CA ALA A 4 -2.75 11.79 -18.78
C ALA A 4 -2.07 11.52 -17.41
N THR A 5 -0.75 11.75 -17.34
CA THR A 5 0.05 11.66 -16.11
C THR A 5 -0.37 12.72 -15.07
N ASP A 6 -0.59 13.95 -15.51
CA ASP A 6 -1.04 15.05 -14.64
C ASP A 6 -2.46 14.82 -14.18
N ALA A 7 -3.34 14.29 -15.05
CA ALA A 7 -4.70 13.93 -14.69
C ALA A 7 -4.76 12.88 -13.57
N VAL A 8 -3.94 11.82 -13.65
CA VAL A 8 -3.83 10.81 -12.58
C VAL A 8 -3.37 11.43 -11.26
N ARG A 9 -2.33 12.27 -11.31
CA ARG A 9 -1.77 12.92 -10.12
C ARG A 9 -2.81 13.83 -9.46
N VAL A 10 -3.46 14.69 -10.23
CA VAL A 10 -4.50 15.61 -9.77
C VAL A 10 -5.67 14.83 -9.16
N LEU A 11 -6.14 13.77 -9.82
CA LEU A 11 -7.22 12.93 -9.30
C LEU A 11 -6.83 12.22 -8.01
N ARG A 12 -5.59 11.73 -7.85
CA ARG A 12 -5.15 11.10 -6.60
C ARG A 12 -5.16 12.06 -5.42
N VAL A 13 -4.65 13.27 -5.61
CA VAL A 13 -4.64 14.31 -4.56
C VAL A 13 -6.07 14.72 -4.21
N TRP A 14 -6.90 14.88 -5.23
CA TRP A 14 -8.30 15.26 -5.04
C TRP A 14 -9.12 14.16 -4.38
N GLN A 15 -8.86 12.89 -4.70
CA GLN A 15 -9.64 11.74 -4.25
C GLN A 15 -9.14 11.18 -2.90
N THR A 16 -9.02 12.06 -1.90
CA THR A 16 -8.56 11.74 -0.54
C THR A 16 -9.72 11.74 0.48
N PRO A 17 -9.63 10.98 1.59
CA PRO A 17 -10.67 10.94 2.62
C PRO A 17 -11.03 12.30 3.24
N THR A 18 -10.06 13.21 3.30
CA THR A 18 -10.18 14.56 3.86
C THR A 18 -10.84 15.55 2.91
N ASN A 19 -10.90 15.25 1.61
CA ASN A 19 -11.60 16.11 0.66
C ASN A 19 -13.13 15.90 0.77
N PRO A 20 -13.91 16.92 1.15
CA PRO A 20 -15.36 16.80 1.28
C PRO A 20 -16.07 16.57 -0.06
N VAL A 21 -15.46 16.99 -1.17
CA VAL A 21 -16.04 16.86 -2.52
C VAL A 21 -15.53 15.67 -3.31
N ALA A 22 -14.66 14.83 -2.72
CA ALA A 22 -14.22 13.58 -3.35
C ALA A 22 -15.41 12.63 -3.58
N TYR A 23 -15.36 11.84 -4.65
CA TYR A 23 -16.43 10.86 -4.90
C TYR A 23 -16.45 9.81 -3.80
N ARG A 24 -17.63 9.59 -3.21
CA ARG A 24 -17.83 8.61 -2.14
C ARG A 24 -18.74 7.50 -2.60
N CYS A 25 -18.53 6.33 -2.03
CA CYS A 25 -19.42 5.20 -2.25
C CYS A 25 -20.81 5.53 -1.69
N PRO A 26 -21.90 5.35 -2.47
CA PRO A 26 -23.25 5.61 -2.01
C PRO A 26 -23.69 4.68 -0.86
N GLN A 27 -22.98 3.57 -0.67
CA GLN A 27 -23.20 2.61 0.42
C GLN A 27 -22.45 2.99 1.71
N GLY A 28 -21.75 4.13 1.76
CA GLY A 28 -21.06 4.59 2.97
C GLY A 28 -19.67 3.99 3.21
N HIS A 29 -19.11 3.22 2.27
CA HIS A 29 -17.77 2.60 2.39
C HIS A 29 -16.59 3.60 2.28
N GLY A 30 -16.85 4.90 2.25
CA GLY A 30 -15.81 5.93 2.12
C GLY A 30 -15.55 6.39 0.69
N VAL A 31 -14.38 7.00 0.49
CA VAL A 31 -13.96 7.59 -0.79
C VAL A 31 -13.62 6.49 -1.81
N LEU A 32 -14.01 6.68 -3.07
CA LEU A 32 -13.68 5.74 -4.14
C LEU A 32 -12.19 5.82 -4.48
N GLY A 33 -11.53 4.68 -4.64
CA GLY A 33 -10.14 4.64 -5.08
C GLY A 33 -10.02 4.85 -6.59
N LEU A 34 -8.89 5.41 -7.04
CA LEU A 34 -8.57 5.56 -8.45
C LEU A 34 -7.88 4.29 -8.97
N PHE A 35 -8.41 3.69 -10.03
CA PHE A 35 -7.88 2.49 -10.66
C PHE A 35 -7.77 2.68 -12.17
N SER A 36 -6.87 1.93 -12.81
CA SER A 36 -6.84 1.83 -14.27
C SER A 36 -7.90 0.84 -14.76
N ASP A 37 -8.59 1.21 -15.83
CA ASP A 37 -9.58 0.37 -16.52
C ASP A 37 -9.44 0.54 -18.03
N ARG A 38 -9.29 -0.57 -18.76
CA ARG A 38 -9.13 -0.53 -20.22
C ARG A 38 -10.42 -0.26 -20.96
N GLU A 39 -11.57 -0.45 -20.30
CA GLU A 39 -12.89 -0.22 -20.88
C GLU A 39 -13.36 1.24 -20.72
N ALA A 40 -12.70 2.01 -19.85
CA ALA A 40 -13.01 3.42 -19.66
C ALA A 40 -12.35 4.31 -20.72
N ASP A 41 -13.06 5.33 -21.20
CA ASP A 41 -12.59 6.25 -22.25
C ASP A 41 -11.26 6.96 -21.88
N THR A 42 -11.04 7.23 -20.59
CA THR A 42 -9.82 7.86 -20.08
C THR A 42 -8.76 6.85 -19.61
N GLY A 43 -9.06 5.56 -19.65
CA GLY A 43 -8.24 4.52 -19.05
C GLY A 43 -8.33 4.43 -17.52
N LEU A 44 -9.23 5.20 -16.89
CA LEU A 44 -9.34 5.36 -15.44
C LEU A 44 -10.78 5.20 -14.94
N ILE A 45 -10.92 4.62 -13.75
CA ILE A 45 -12.18 4.54 -13.01
C ILE A 45 -11.97 4.93 -11.55
N LEU A 46 -13.04 5.45 -10.95
CA LEU A 46 -13.18 5.54 -9.50
C LEU A 46 -14.00 4.35 -9.03
N ALA A 47 -13.45 3.48 -8.19
CA ALA A 47 -14.13 2.28 -7.73
C ALA A 47 -14.11 2.14 -6.20
N CYS A 48 -15.17 1.55 -5.66
CA CYS A 48 -15.20 1.17 -4.25
C CYS A 48 -14.41 -0.12 -4.06
N ALA A 49 -13.55 -0.18 -3.03
CA ALA A 49 -12.80 -1.39 -2.71
C ALA A 49 -13.65 -2.49 -2.05
N ALA A 50 -14.83 -2.15 -1.53
CA ALA A 50 -15.71 -3.03 -0.75
C ALA A 50 -16.94 -3.52 -1.52
N CYS A 51 -17.38 -2.80 -2.56
CA CYS A 51 -18.56 -3.18 -3.36
C CYS A 51 -18.31 -2.96 -4.85
N SER A 52 -19.26 -3.36 -5.70
CA SER A 52 -19.15 -3.26 -7.16
C SER A 52 -19.38 -1.84 -7.71
N HIS A 53 -19.52 -0.82 -6.86
CA HIS A 53 -19.77 0.55 -7.31
C HIS A 53 -18.55 1.14 -8.02
N ARG A 54 -18.77 1.68 -9.22
CA ARG A 54 -17.75 2.26 -10.09
C ARG A 54 -18.31 3.51 -10.76
N VAL A 55 -17.46 4.49 -10.97
CA VAL A 55 -17.74 5.74 -11.69
C VAL A 55 -16.64 5.93 -12.74
N PRO A 56 -16.97 6.01 -14.04
CA PRO A 56 -15.96 6.29 -15.06
C PRO A 56 -15.38 7.68 -14.83
N VAL A 57 -14.07 7.82 -15.00
CA VAL A 57 -13.43 9.13 -14.98
C VAL A 57 -13.61 9.76 -16.36
N ASP A 58 -14.34 10.87 -16.43
CA ASP A 58 -14.50 11.66 -17.65
C ASP A 58 -13.65 12.95 -17.59
N ALA A 59 -13.58 13.69 -18.70
CA ALA A 59 -12.85 14.96 -18.77
C ALA A 59 -13.37 15.97 -17.73
N ALA A 60 -14.68 16.02 -17.50
CA ALA A 60 -15.29 16.90 -16.52
C ALA A 60 -14.84 16.59 -15.08
N THR A 61 -14.63 15.31 -14.76
CA THR A 61 -14.08 14.87 -13.47
C THR A 61 -12.62 15.30 -13.31
N VAL A 62 -11.81 15.16 -14.36
CA VAL A 62 -10.42 15.65 -14.36
C VAL A 62 -10.38 17.17 -14.19
N ASP A 63 -11.19 17.91 -14.93
CA ASP A 63 -11.24 19.37 -14.88
C ASP A 63 -11.70 19.88 -13.51
N ARG A 64 -12.68 19.21 -12.89
CA ARG A 64 -13.13 19.54 -11.52
C ARG A 64 -12.01 19.31 -10.50
N ALA A 65 -11.29 18.20 -10.64
CA ALA A 65 -10.15 17.90 -9.76
C ALA A 65 -9.01 18.90 -9.96
N ALA A 66 -8.74 19.32 -11.21
CA ALA A 66 -7.72 20.31 -11.54
C ALA A 66 -8.08 21.70 -11.02
N ALA A 67 -9.32 22.14 -11.22
CA ALA A 67 -9.81 23.42 -10.68
C ALA A 67 -9.75 23.45 -9.14
N ALA A 68 -10.01 22.33 -8.49
CA ALA A 68 -9.86 22.20 -7.04
C ALA A 68 -8.39 22.22 -6.59
N ALA A 69 -7.46 21.72 -7.40
CA ALA A 69 -6.02 21.78 -7.13
C ALA A 69 -5.43 23.19 -7.36
N ASP A 70 -5.94 23.93 -8.34
CA ASP A 70 -5.53 25.30 -8.66
C ASP A 70 -6.17 26.35 -7.74
N THR A 71 -7.23 25.98 -7.02
CA THR A 71 -7.75 26.83 -5.94
C THR A 71 -6.72 26.75 -4.80
N PRO A 72 -5.95 27.82 -4.53
CA PRO A 72 -5.03 27.80 -3.40
C PRO A 72 -5.85 27.45 -2.17
N PRO A 73 -5.39 26.52 -1.32
CA PRO A 73 -6.10 26.22 -0.08
C PRO A 73 -6.34 27.56 0.59
N THR A 74 -7.61 27.94 0.73
CA THR A 74 -7.94 29.15 1.48
C THR A 74 -7.37 28.87 2.85
N MET A 75 -6.30 29.60 3.20
CA MET A 75 -5.52 29.37 4.39
C MET A 75 -6.35 29.78 5.61
N ALA A 76 -7.39 29.00 5.91
CA ALA A 76 -7.72 28.70 7.27
C ALA A 76 -6.60 27.79 7.79
N PHE A 77 -5.45 28.40 8.10
CA PHE A 77 -4.57 27.89 9.15
C PHE A 77 -5.30 28.04 10.48
N GLY A 78 -6.47 27.40 10.62
CA GLY A 78 -6.65 26.61 11.81
C GLY A 78 -5.66 25.47 11.62
N ALA A 79 -4.67 25.37 12.50
CA ALA A 79 -4.01 24.10 12.71
C ALA A 79 -5.09 23.11 13.12
N GLU A 80 -5.84 22.56 12.15
CA GLU A 80 -6.32 21.21 12.26
C GLU A 80 -5.04 20.39 12.17
N GLU A 81 -4.39 20.33 13.32
CA GLU A 81 -3.43 19.32 13.71
C GLU A 81 -3.86 18.06 12.96
N ILE A 82 -3.12 17.66 11.91
CA ILE A 82 -3.24 16.32 11.35
C ILE A 82 -3.23 15.45 12.61
N PRO A 83 -4.35 14.81 12.99
CA PRO A 83 -4.46 14.32 14.35
C PRO A 83 -3.23 13.48 14.59
N ALA A 84 -2.44 13.87 15.59
CA ALA A 84 -1.18 13.24 15.99
C ALA A 84 -1.50 11.87 16.60
N GLY A 85 -2.15 11.04 15.79
CA GLY A 85 -3.15 10.08 16.20
C GLY A 85 -3.54 9.11 15.07
N HIS A 86 -2.86 9.11 13.93
CA HIS A 86 -2.65 7.84 13.25
C HIS A 86 -1.60 7.10 14.07
N GLY A 87 -2.07 6.37 15.09
CA GLY A 87 -1.22 5.61 15.99
C GLY A 87 -0.17 4.82 15.22
N SER A 88 1.03 4.71 15.79
CA SER A 88 2.15 3.98 15.19
C SER A 88 1.66 2.68 14.57
N TRP A 89 1.88 2.49 13.27
CA TRP A 89 1.48 1.26 12.60
C TRP A 89 2.13 0.08 13.30
N ARG A 90 1.43 -1.05 13.38
CA ARG A 90 1.99 -2.26 13.99
C ARG A 90 3.26 -2.66 13.24
N GLY A 91 4.40 -2.66 13.92
CA GLY A 91 5.67 -2.99 13.28
C GLY A 91 6.30 -1.86 12.47
N GLN A 92 5.89 -0.62 12.70
CA GLN A 92 6.63 0.56 12.29
C GLN A 92 8.02 0.55 12.95
N LEU A 93 9.05 0.79 12.14
CA LEU A 93 10.45 0.88 12.53
C LEU A 93 10.86 2.34 12.68
N ASP A 94 11.97 2.58 13.37
CA ASP A 94 12.51 3.94 13.60
C ASP A 94 12.89 4.65 12.29
N ASN A 95 13.18 3.89 11.23
CA ASN A 95 13.42 4.42 9.89
C ASN A 95 12.14 4.63 9.06
N GLY A 96 10.97 4.61 9.71
CA GLY A 96 9.64 4.84 9.14
C GLY A 96 9.10 3.72 8.24
N LEU A 97 9.84 2.62 8.07
CA LEU A 97 9.33 1.44 7.38
C LEU A 97 8.32 0.70 8.25
N VAL A 98 7.22 0.26 7.65
CA VAL A 98 6.24 -0.61 8.28
C VAL A 98 6.50 -2.05 7.86
N ARG A 99 6.83 -2.91 8.84
CA ARG A 99 6.92 -4.35 8.60
C ARG A 99 5.57 -4.88 8.18
N THR A 100 5.54 -5.68 7.13
CA THR A 100 4.33 -6.38 6.70
C THR A 100 4.54 -7.88 6.80
N HIS A 101 3.49 -8.61 7.20
CA HIS A 101 3.62 -10.03 7.45
C HIS A 101 3.38 -10.88 6.19
N GLY A 102 3.80 -12.14 6.31
CA GLY A 102 3.12 -13.25 5.65
C GLY A 102 3.77 -13.81 4.40
N TRP A 103 4.83 -13.20 3.86
CA TRP A 103 5.36 -13.62 2.56
C TRP A 103 6.88 -13.52 2.45
N LEU A 104 7.49 -14.54 1.84
CA LEU A 104 8.87 -14.56 1.37
C LEU A 104 8.86 -14.61 -0.17
N LEU A 105 9.90 -14.07 -0.79
CA LEU A 105 10.13 -14.26 -2.22
C LEU A 105 11.08 -15.45 -2.42
N VAL A 106 10.58 -16.49 -3.08
CA VAL A 106 11.42 -17.58 -3.59
C VAL A 106 11.49 -17.40 -5.11
N GLY A 107 12.58 -16.79 -5.59
CA GLY A 107 12.64 -16.21 -6.93
C GLY A 107 11.59 -15.12 -7.09
N ASN A 108 10.72 -15.25 -8.09
CA ASN A 108 9.63 -14.29 -8.37
C ASN A 108 8.27 -14.72 -7.77
N ARG A 109 8.23 -15.76 -6.93
CA ARG A 109 6.98 -16.29 -6.39
C ARG A 109 6.79 -15.90 -4.92
N PRO A 110 5.66 -15.28 -4.55
CA PRO A 110 5.29 -15.08 -3.15
C PRO A 110 5.02 -16.44 -2.50
N VAL A 111 5.71 -16.76 -1.42
CA VAL A 111 5.48 -17.96 -0.61
C VAL A 111 5.13 -17.56 0.81
N SER A 112 4.05 -18.12 1.36
CA SER A 112 3.63 -17.80 2.71
C SER A 112 4.68 -18.26 3.73
N SER A 113 5.20 -17.34 4.55
CA SER A 113 6.18 -17.70 5.58
C SER A 113 5.58 -18.58 6.67
N GLY A 114 4.29 -18.39 6.99
CA GLY A 114 3.57 -19.24 7.93
C GLY A 114 3.35 -20.66 7.40
N LEU A 115 3.07 -20.79 6.10
CA LEU A 115 3.02 -22.11 5.44
C LEU A 115 4.37 -22.81 5.49
N LEU A 116 5.47 -22.10 5.22
CA LEU A 116 6.81 -22.66 5.31
C LEU A 116 7.16 -23.10 6.74
N SER A 117 6.73 -22.35 7.76
CA SER A 117 6.88 -22.78 9.16
C SER A 117 6.04 -24.02 9.50
N ALA A 118 4.83 -24.13 8.97
CA ALA A 118 4.00 -25.32 9.13
C ALA A 118 4.63 -26.55 8.45
N ILE A 119 5.12 -26.40 7.21
CA ILE A 119 5.86 -27.44 6.49
C ILE A 119 7.13 -27.84 7.24
N GLY A 120 7.90 -26.87 7.77
CA GLY A 120 9.06 -27.16 8.59
C GLY A 120 8.71 -27.98 9.84
N GLY A 121 7.63 -27.61 10.53
CA GLY A 121 7.09 -28.40 11.65
C GLY A 121 6.69 -29.82 11.24
N PHE A 122 6.02 -29.98 10.09
CA PHE A 122 5.70 -31.29 9.54
C PHE A 122 6.96 -32.12 9.26
N LEU A 123 7.97 -31.56 8.59
CA LEU A 123 9.20 -32.26 8.25
C LEU A 123 9.95 -32.73 9.50
N VAL A 124 9.92 -31.96 10.59
CA VAL A 124 10.47 -32.37 11.89
C VAL A 124 9.78 -33.64 12.42
N SER A 125 8.47 -33.81 12.19
CA SER A 125 7.76 -35.03 12.61
C SER A 125 8.25 -36.30 11.93
N LEU A 126 8.84 -36.20 10.73
CA LEU A 126 9.33 -37.36 10.00
C LEU A 126 10.45 -38.08 10.77
N GLY A 127 11.21 -37.36 11.60
CA GLY A 127 12.20 -37.94 12.51
C GLY A 127 11.60 -38.74 13.68
N PHE A 128 10.31 -38.60 13.95
CA PHE A 128 9.60 -39.22 15.08
C PHE A 128 8.51 -40.23 14.64
N LEU A 129 8.46 -40.58 13.35
CA LEU A 129 7.41 -41.43 12.75
C LEU A 129 7.23 -42.79 13.43
N ALA A 130 8.26 -43.34 14.05
CA ALA A 130 8.19 -44.63 14.75
C ALA A 130 7.40 -44.59 16.07
N GLY A 131 7.11 -43.40 16.63
CA GLY A 131 6.63 -43.27 18.00
C GLY A 131 5.14 -42.95 18.19
N ASN A 132 4.50 -42.21 17.28
CA ASN A 132 3.09 -41.79 17.42
C ASN A 132 2.54 -41.19 16.12
N ALA A 133 1.38 -41.64 15.65
CA ALA A 133 0.70 -41.12 14.46
C ALA A 133 0.23 -39.65 14.60
N LEU A 134 0.14 -39.12 15.82
CA LEU A 134 -0.27 -37.73 16.07
C LEU A 134 0.87 -36.70 15.91
N TRP A 135 2.13 -37.14 15.87
CA TRP A 135 3.28 -36.24 15.77
C TRP A 135 3.21 -35.26 14.61
N PRO A 136 2.86 -35.67 13.37
CA PRO A 136 2.77 -34.75 12.25
C PRO A 136 1.77 -33.61 12.48
N VAL A 137 0.63 -33.89 13.10
CA VAL A 137 -0.38 -32.87 13.41
C VAL A 137 0.16 -31.90 14.45
N LEU A 138 0.72 -32.43 15.54
CA LEU A 138 1.21 -31.63 16.66
C LEU A 138 2.37 -30.72 16.28
N THR A 139 3.38 -31.23 15.58
CA THR A 139 4.55 -30.41 15.20
C THR A 139 4.23 -29.40 14.10
N THR A 140 3.31 -29.72 13.18
CA THR A 140 2.79 -28.75 12.18
C THR A 140 2.08 -27.59 12.87
N ALA A 141 1.17 -27.91 13.79
CA ALA A 141 0.45 -26.92 14.59
C ALA A 141 1.41 -26.07 15.43
N LEU A 142 2.40 -26.70 16.06
CA LEU A 142 3.43 -26.02 16.84
C LEU A 142 4.29 -25.09 15.97
N GLY A 143 4.73 -25.54 14.79
CA GLY A 143 5.51 -24.74 13.86
C GLY A 143 4.77 -23.49 13.39
N TYR A 144 3.49 -23.63 13.02
CA TYR A 144 2.64 -22.48 12.69
C TYR A 144 2.37 -21.58 13.91
N GLY A 145 2.11 -22.18 15.08
CA GLY A 145 1.86 -21.46 16.33
C GLY A 145 3.04 -20.60 16.76
N LEU A 146 4.26 -21.14 16.69
CA LEU A 146 5.49 -20.42 17.00
C LEU A 146 5.76 -19.28 16.01
N TRP A 147 5.52 -19.52 14.72
CA TRP A 147 5.58 -18.47 13.70
C TRP A 147 4.58 -17.34 14.01
N LYS A 148 3.33 -17.69 14.31
CA LYS A 148 2.26 -16.72 14.61
C LYS A 148 2.59 -15.91 15.86
N LEU A 149 3.08 -16.56 16.91
CA LEU A 149 3.55 -15.89 18.13
C LEU A 149 4.66 -14.89 17.79
N THR A 150 5.61 -15.29 16.95
CA THR A 150 6.72 -14.43 16.53
C THR A 150 6.24 -13.19 15.80
N VAL A 151 5.38 -13.34 14.78
CA VAL A 151 4.94 -12.19 13.96
C VAL A 151 3.88 -11.31 14.64
N VAL A 152 3.18 -11.81 15.66
CA VAL A 152 2.17 -11.03 16.40
C VAL A 152 2.76 -10.34 17.62
N ARG A 153 3.65 -11.01 18.37
CA ARG A 153 4.16 -10.53 19.67
C ARG A 153 5.60 -10.05 19.62
N LEU A 154 6.51 -10.81 19.01
CA LEU A 154 7.95 -10.51 19.08
C LEU A 154 8.38 -9.51 18.01
N ARG A 155 7.83 -9.66 16.81
CA ARG A 155 8.10 -8.81 15.64
C ARG A 155 6.77 -8.45 15.00
N PRO A 156 5.97 -7.58 15.66
CA PRO A 156 4.70 -7.13 15.13
C PRO A 156 4.88 -6.63 13.69
N ALA A 157 3.89 -6.94 12.85
CA ALA A 157 3.84 -6.51 11.47
C ALA A 157 2.40 -6.14 11.11
N SER A 158 2.22 -5.15 10.24
CA SER A 158 0.92 -4.68 9.76
C SER A 158 0.38 -5.50 8.60
N ARG A 159 -0.94 -5.58 8.51
CA ARG A 159 -1.65 -6.11 7.35
C ARG A 159 -1.51 -5.13 6.22
N VAL A 160 -1.32 -5.66 5.04
CA VAL A 160 -1.12 -4.87 3.84
C VAL A 160 -1.85 -5.49 2.67
N ARG A 161 -2.45 -4.63 1.85
CA ARG A 161 -3.01 -5.00 0.55
C ARG A 161 -2.30 -4.18 -0.51
N ASN A 162 -1.70 -4.83 -1.51
CA ASN A 162 -1.22 -4.11 -2.68
C ASN A 162 -2.45 -3.75 -3.51
N HIS A 163 -2.66 -2.46 -3.79
CA HIS A 163 -3.89 -2.01 -4.46
C HIS A 163 -3.64 -1.56 -5.90
N SER A 164 -2.51 -0.90 -6.18
CA SER A 164 -2.19 -0.43 -7.53
C SER A 164 -0.69 -0.55 -7.83
N LEU A 165 -0.37 -0.65 -9.12
CA LEU A 165 0.99 -0.59 -9.65
C LEU A 165 1.09 0.69 -10.48
N ILE A 166 1.91 1.63 -10.04
CA ILE A 166 2.07 2.94 -10.69
C ILE A 166 3.50 3.21 -11.07
N THR A 167 3.71 4.26 -11.87
CA THR A 167 5.06 4.73 -12.20
C THR A 167 5.60 5.68 -11.11
N ALA A 168 6.92 5.77 -10.95
CA ALA A 168 7.52 6.62 -9.91
C ALA A 168 7.13 8.10 -10.02
N ARG A 169 6.89 8.59 -11.24
CA ARG A 169 6.41 9.97 -11.50
C ARG A 169 4.99 10.25 -11.00
N GLU A 170 4.19 9.20 -10.77
CA GLU A 170 2.80 9.31 -10.28
C GLU A 170 2.71 9.27 -8.75
N LEU A 171 3.84 9.07 -8.06
CA LEU A 171 3.89 9.05 -6.60
C LEU A 171 3.51 10.42 -6.03
N VAL A 172 2.71 10.38 -4.98
CA VAL A 172 2.31 11.57 -4.23
C VAL A 172 2.69 11.42 -2.76
N GLU A 173 2.81 12.54 -2.07
CA GLU A 173 2.97 12.57 -0.62
C GLU A 173 1.83 11.79 0.06
N GLY A 174 2.18 11.01 1.06
CA GLY A 174 1.25 10.16 1.80
C GLY A 174 1.10 8.74 1.26
N ASP A 175 1.52 8.46 0.02
CA ASP A 175 1.43 7.12 -0.55
C ASP A 175 2.24 6.10 0.27
N PHE A 176 1.66 4.94 0.52
CA PHE A 176 2.37 3.81 1.11
C PHE A 176 2.88 2.92 0.00
N VAL A 177 4.20 2.73 -0.13
CA VAL A 177 4.80 2.00 -1.24
C VAL A 177 5.73 0.87 -0.81
N ARG A 178 5.76 -0.20 -1.62
CA ARG A 178 6.73 -1.30 -1.44
C ARG A 178 8.06 -0.91 -2.06
N ARG A 179 9.08 -0.71 -1.22
CA ARG A 179 10.40 -0.22 -1.67
C ARG A 179 11.19 -1.24 -2.50
N TYR A 180 10.95 -2.53 -2.29
CA TYR A 180 11.80 -3.63 -2.79
C TYR A 180 11.07 -4.60 -3.72
N GLY A 181 9.95 -4.18 -4.34
CA GLY A 181 9.18 -5.02 -5.27
C GLY A 181 7.75 -5.26 -4.78
N GLN A 182 7.21 -6.46 -5.01
CA GLN A 182 5.80 -6.76 -4.67
C GLN A 182 5.61 -7.15 -3.19
N ILE A 183 6.67 -7.54 -2.51
CA ILE A 183 6.67 -8.04 -1.12
C ILE A 183 7.71 -7.26 -0.31
N GLY A 184 7.50 -7.14 0.99
CA GLY A 184 8.47 -6.56 1.93
C GLY A 184 7.91 -5.39 2.74
N PRO A 185 8.76 -4.65 3.46
CA PRO A 185 8.29 -3.49 4.21
C PRO A 185 7.70 -2.43 3.28
N VAL A 186 6.76 -1.67 3.83
CA VAL A 186 6.12 -0.54 3.16
C VAL A 186 6.70 0.74 3.74
N ALA A 187 6.97 1.71 2.88
CA ALA A 187 7.43 3.04 3.26
C ALA A 187 6.34 4.06 2.94
N ARG A 188 6.12 5.04 3.80
CA ARG A 188 5.26 6.19 3.48
C ARG A 188 6.10 7.22 2.72
N VAL A 189 5.61 7.67 1.58
CA VAL A 189 6.21 8.74 0.78
C VAL A 189 5.96 10.06 1.50
N GLU A 190 7.04 10.77 1.80
CA GLU A 190 7.03 12.13 2.34
C GLU A 190 7.07 13.15 1.21
N SER A 191 7.88 12.90 0.19
CA SER A 191 7.87 13.70 -1.04
C SER A 191 8.36 12.91 -2.23
N ALA A 192 7.88 13.25 -3.42
CA ALA A 192 8.33 12.70 -4.68
C ALA A 192 8.45 13.84 -5.69
N THR A 193 9.69 14.23 -6.01
CA THR A 193 9.96 15.38 -6.90
C THR A 193 10.93 15.01 -8.02
N PRO A 194 10.78 15.60 -9.22
CA PRO A 194 11.79 15.49 -10.26
C PRO A 194 13.16 15.98 -9.75
N TRP A 195 14.21 15.27 -10.11
CA TRP A 195 15.60 15.59 -9.80
C TRP A 195 16.35 16.03 -11.06
N THR A 196 17.55 16.59 -10.88
CA THR A 196 18.32 17.24 -11.96
C THR A 196 18.79 16.31 -13.08
N ASP A 197 18.85 15.01 -12.82
CA ASP A 197 19.23 13.96 -13.77
C ASP A 197 18.04 13.31 -14.48
N GLY A 198 16.83 13.86 -14.30
CA GLY A 198 15.60 13.29 -14.85
C GLY A 198 15.06 12.10 -14.06
N LEU A 199 15.66 11.75 -12.91
CA LEU A 199 15.10 10.79 -11.97
C LEU A 199 14.04 11.44 -11.08
N ILE A 200 13.26 10.62 -10.40
CA ILE A 200 12.38 11.04 -9.30
C ILE A 200 13.10 10.77 -7.99
N ALA A 201 13.36 11.84 -7.23
CA ALA A 201 13.82 11.74 -5.86
C ALA A 201 12.60 11.51 -4.95
N VAL A 202 12.59 10.35 -4.28
CA VAL A 202 11.54 9.97 -3.35
C VAL A 202 12.10 9.96 -1.94
N HIS A 203 11.55 10.81 -1.10
CA HIS A 203 11.83 10.85 0.34
C HIS A 203 10.74 10.07 1.06
N PHE A 204 11.14 9.25 2.02
CA PHE A 204 10.24 8.49 2.85
C PHE A 204 10.26 9.02 4.27
N THR A 205 9.12 8.94 4.94
CA THR A 205 9.03 9.18 6.37
C THR A 205 10.07 8.32 7.10
N GLY A 206 10.78 8.92 8.06
CA GLY A 206 11.88 8.26 8.76
C GLY A 206 13.25 8.37 8.07
N GLY A 207 13.38 9.26 7.09
CA GLY A 207 14.66 9.72 6.53
C GLY A 207 15.25 8.83 5.42
N GLY A 208 14.52 7.80 4.99
CA GLY A 208 14.92 7.01 3.83
C GLY A 208 14.80 7.82 2.55
N GLN A 209 15.73 7.64 1.60
CA GLN A 209 15.61 8.23 0.26
C GLN A 209 15.87 7.18 -0.83
N ALA A 210 15.23 7.36 -1.98
CA ALA A 210 15.50 6.60 -3.18
C ALA A 210 15.47 7.52 -4.41
N ARG A 211 16.23 7.13 -5.44
CA ARG A 211 16.16 7.75 -6.77
C ARG A 211 15.70 6.71 -7.76
N TRP A 212 14.61 6.99 -8.46
CA TRP A 212 13.97 6.06 -9.37
C TRP A 212 13.81 6.69 -10.74
N GLU A 213 13.95 5.86 -11.78
CA GLU A 213 13.55 6.26 -13.13
C GLU A 213 12.05 6.61 -13.13
N PRO A 214 11.61 7.65 -13.86
CA PRO A 214 10.21 8.07 -13.90
C PRO A 214 9.24 6.94 -14.27
N THR A 215 9.68 6.00 -15.11
CA THR A 215 8.92 4.85 -15.60
C THR A 215 8.99 3.63 -14.68
N ARG A 216 9.81 3.66 -13.62
CA ARG A 216 9.94 2.55 -12.66
C ARG A 216 8.58 2.28 -12.04
N GLN A 217 8.15 1.02 -12.13
CA GLN A 217 6.90 0.59 -11.52
C GLN A 217 7.07 0.34 -10.02
N VAL A 218 6.14 0.85 -9.22
CA VAL A 218 6.13 0.76 -7.76
C VAL A 218 4.74 0.33 -7.30
N TRP A 219 4.71 -0.67 -6.42
CA TRP A 219 3.46 -1.12 -5.83
C TRP A 219 3.03 -0.16 -4.72
N VAL A 220 1.87 0.45 -4.90
CA VAL A 220 1.18 1.18 -3.84
C VAL A 220 0.37 0.19 -3.01
N ALA A 221 0.54 0.30 -1.72
CA ALA A 221 -0.03 -0.56 -0.70
C ALA A 221 -0.97 0.24 0.19
N GLU A 222 -1.94 -0.45 0.76
CA GLU A 222 -2.84 0.04 1.80
C GLU A 222 -2.54 -0.77 3.07
N LEU A 223 -2.33 -0.08 4.18
CA LEU A 223 -2.20 -0.70 5.51
C LEU A 223 -3.60 -0.83 6.12
N LEU A 224 -3.90 -1.99 6.71
CA LEU A 224 -5.27 -2.36 7.16
C LEU A 224 -5.40 -2.46 8.69
N ASP A 225 -4.47 -1.87 9.43
CA ASP A 225 -4.34 -1.98 10.88
C ASP A 225 -4.99 -0.82 11.64
#